data_AF-A0A1G3M2F0-F1
#
_entry.id   AF-A0A1G3M2F0-F1
#
_cell.length_a   1.000
_cell.length_b   1.000
_cell.length_c   1.000
_cell.angle_alpha   90.00
_cell.angle_beta   90.00
_cell.angle_gamma   90.00
#
_symmetry.space_group_name_H-M   'P 1'
#
loop_
_entity.id
_entity.type
_entity.pdbx_description
1 polymer ?
#
loop_
_entity_poly.entity_id
_entity_poly.type
_entity_poly.pdbx_seq_one_letter_code
_entity_poly.pdbx_strand_id
1 'polypeptide(L)'
;MEGDANANMFFLDASADAIGIGHGSPTAALHIAGLSGTQVALIANNGTSTGSIFIAQDNGTAVLTVANGGAITATGTITAEGGFTASVSGGSGKYSAISNNGASSGFIGFVINQFQIASTQADGIVLMNNVSLGANATPDYGGGTDVMMVQNASVAPTTNPVGGGVLYAAAGALKWRGSSGTVTTIAAA
;
A
#
# COMPACT_ATOMS: atom_id res chain seq x y z
N MET A 1 13.29 34.91 -23.72
CA MET A 1 14.60 34.43 -24.19
C MET A 1 14.36 33.14 -24.92
N GLU A 2 14.88 33.02 -26.13
CA GLU A 2 14.72 31.86 -26.99
C GLU A 2 16.06 31.11 -27.07
N GLY A 3 15.99 29.80 -27.32
CA GLY A 3 17.11 28.98 -27.76
C GLY A 3 17.13 28.85 -29.29
N ASP A 4 18.09 28.09 -29.79
CA ASP A 4 18.20 27.71 -31.20
C ASP A 4 17.01 26.86 -31.69
N ALA A 5 16.48 25.99 -30.83
CA ALA A 5 15.37 25.08 -31.13
C ALA A 5 14.09 25.32 -30.30
N ASN A 6 14.14 26.21 -29.30
CA ASN A 6 13.00 26.47 -28.41
C ASN A 6 12.75 27.97 -28.22
N ALA A 7 11.64 28.46 -28.78
CA ALA A 7 11.22 29.85 -28.66
C ALA A 7 10.93 30.28 -27.21
N ASN A 8 10.59 29.35 -26.32
CA ASN A 8 10.12 29.66 -24.96
C ASN A 8 11.09 29.21 -23.87
N MET A 9 12.41 29.28 -24.08
CA MET A 9 13.39 28.88 -23.05
C MET A 9 13.20 29.62 -21.73
N PHE A 10 12.91 30.92 -21.78
CA PHE A 10 12.41 31.71 -20.66
C PHE A 10 11.39 32.70 -21.18
N PHE A 11 10.16 32.65 -20.66
CA PHE A 11 9.06 33.49 -21.10
C PHE A 11 8.50 34.25 -19.91
N LEU A 12 8.44 35.57 -20.02
CA LEU A 12 7.71 36.42 -19.07
C LEU A 12 6.35 36.72 -19.71
N ASP A 13 5.30 36.17 -19.14
CA ASP A 13 3.92 36.47 -19.55
C ASP A 13 3.36 37.57 -18.65
N ALA A 14 3.46 38.81 -19.11
CA ALA A 14 2.91 39.95 -18.39
C ALA A 14 1.36 39.96 -18.40
N SER A 15 0.72 39.24 -19.32
CA SER A 15 -0.74 39.16 -19.34
C SER A 15 -1.29 38.19 -18.27
N ALA A 16 -0.47 37.22 -17.86
CA ALA A 16 -0.77 36.22 -16.83
C ALA A 16 0.01 36.42 -15.52
N ASP A 17 0.83 37.48 -15.42
CA ASP A 17 1.75 37.76 -14.30
C ASP A 17 2.61 36.53 -13.92
N ALA A 18 3.16 35.83 -14.92
CA ALA A 18 3.79 34.53 -14.72
C ALA A 18 5.09 34.34 -15.51
N ILE A 19 5.91 33.39 -15.06
CA ILE A 19 7.15 32.97 -15.73
C ILE A 19 6.98 31.55 -16.26
N GLY A 20 7.24 31.37 -17.54
CA GLY A 20 7.32 30.08 -18.21
C GLY A 20 8.77 29.68 -18.50
N ILE A 21 9.10 28.41 -18.29
CA ILE A 21 10.33 27.78 -18.78
C ILE A 21 9.91 26.64 -19.69
N GLY A 22 10.24 26.76 -20.97
CA GLY A 22 9.77 25.84 -22.00
C GLY A 22 8.28 25.98 -22.36
N HIS A 23 7.65 27.09 -22.00
CA HIS A 23 6.21 27.24 -22.09
C HIS A 23 5.80 28.71 -22.35
N GLY A 24 5.03 28.95 -23.42
CA GLY A 24 4.62 30.30 -23.85
C GLY A 24 3.26 30.78 -23.32
N SER A 25 2.57 29.97 -22.52
CA SER A 25 1.27 30.32 -21.90
C SER A 25 1.17 29.73 -20.49
N PRO A 26 2.02 30.19 -19.55
CA PRO A 26 2.11 29.62 -18.19
C PRO A 26 0.76 29.65 -17.46
N THR A 27 0.45 28.56 -16.74
CA THR A 27 -0.79 28.40 -15.96
C THR A 27 -0.56 28.47 -14.44
N ALA A 28 0.68 28.69 -14.04
CA ALA A 28 1.11 28.91 -12.67
C ALA A 28 2.14 30.05 -12.67
N ALA A 29 2.34 30.71 -11.53
CA ALA A 29 3.29 31.80 -11.39
C ALA A 29 4.71 31.42 -11.88
N LEU A 30 5.09 30.15 -11.66
CA LEU A 30 6.21 29.51 -12.34
C LEU A 30 5.73 28.21 -12.97
N HIS A 31 5.72 28.14 -14.30
CA HIS A 31 5.39 26.94 -15.05
C HIS A 31 6.63 26.43 -15.79
N ILE A 32 7.15 25.29 -15.35
CA ILE A 32 8.26 24.60 -16.00
C ILE A 32 7.69 23.41 -16.75
N ALA A 33 7.74 23.44 -18.09
CA ALA A 33 7.27 22.36 -18.94
C ALA A 33 8.46 21.64 -19.59
N GLY A 34 8.36 20.31 -19.70
CA GLY A 34 9.30 19.52 -20.50
C GLY A 34 9.25 19.96 -21.96
N LEU A 35 10.41 20.21 -22.55
CA LEU A 35 10.53 20.48 -23.98
C LEU A 35 10.27 19.20 -24.77
N SER A 36 9.95 19.33 -26.06
CA SER A 36 9.92 18.19 -26.97
C SER A 36 11.22 17.37 -26.87
N GLY A 37 11.12 16.07 -26.61
CA GLY A 37 12.28 15.16 -26.45
C GLY A 37 12.41 14.58 -25.03
N THR A 38 13.64 14.20 -24.64
CA THR A 38 13.96 13.49 -23.38
C THR A 38 14.47 14.43 -22.27
N GLN A 39 14.18 15.73 -22.35
CA GLN A 39 14.75 16.70 -21.41
C GLN A 39 13.98 16.70 -20.08
N VAL A 40 14.72 16.67 -18.95
CA VAL A 40 14.13 16.76 -17.61
C VAL A 40 13.75 18.21 -17.34
N ALA A 41 12.48 18.47 -17.01
CA ALA A 41 11.98 19.81 -16.74
C ALA A 41 12.67 20.46 -15.53
N LEU A 42 12.90 19.70 -14.45
CA LEU A 42 13.52 20.20 -13.22
C LEU A 42 14.47 19.16 -12.61
N ILE A 43 15.69 19.60 -12.28
CA ILE A 43 16.63 18.88 -11.42
C ILE A 43 16.86 19.74 -10.18
N ALA A 44 16.42 19.25 -9.02
CA ALA A 44 16.70 19.87 -7.72
C ALA A 44 17.82 19.10 -7.01
N ASN A 45 18.88 19.80 -6.62
CA ASN A 45 20.04 19.23 -5.93
C ASN A 45 20.54 20.21 -4.87
N ASN A 46 20.64 19.75 -3.61
CA ASN A 46 21.15 20.53 -2.49
C ASN A 46 22.69 20.44 -2.35
N GLY A 47 23.36 19.64 -3.19
CA GLY A 47 24.80 19.46 -3.21
C GLY A 47 25.31 18.82 -1.92
N THR A 48 26.23 19.51 -1.23
CA THR A 48 26.75 19.09 0.07
C THR A 48 25.97 19.68 1.26
N SER A 49 24.91 20.44 1.00
CA SER A 49 24.07 21.00 2.04
C SER A 49 23.38 19.90 2.84
N THR A 50 23.25 20.10 4.14
CA THR A 50 22.48 19.22 5.01
C THR A 50 20.98 19.54 5.02
N GLY A 51 20.57 20.64 4.40
CA GLY A 51 19.16 21.02 4.23
C GLY A 51 18.41 20.14 3.23
N SER A 52 17.08 20.25 3.21
CA SER A 52 16.22 19.49 2.30
C SER A 52 16.48 19.82 0.82
N ILE A 53 16.32 18.82 -0.05
CA ILE A 53 16.40 18.97 -1.51
C ILE A 53 15.17 19.72 -2.04
N PHE A 54 13.99 19.46 -1.47
CA PHE A 54 12.74 20.09 -1.86
C PHE A 54 11.80 20.23 -0.67
N ILE A 55 11.06 21.33 -0.61
CA ILE A 55 10.03 21.58 0.40
C ILE A 55 8.83 22.25 -0.29
N ALA A 56 7.69 21.59 -0.34
CA ALA A 56 6.40 22.23 -0.57
C ALA A 56 5.78 22.61 0.77
N GLN A 57 5.26 23.83 0.87
CA GLN A 57 4.68 24.36 2.09
C GLN A 57 3.24 24.82 1.88
N ASP A 58 2.45 24.76 2.93
CA ASP A 58 1.18 25.48 3.07
C ASP A 58 1.24 26.35 4.33
N ASN A 59 0.92 27.63 4.19
CA ASN A 59 0.96 28.62 5.29
C ASN A 59 2.24 28.57 6.14
N GLY A 60 3.40 28.38 5.48
CA GLY A 60 4.72 28.29 6.13
C GLY A 60 5.06 26.93 6.75
N THR A 61 4.16 25.95 6.69
CA THR A 61 4.36 24.60 7.20
C THR A 61 4.66 23.63 6.06
N ALA A 62 5.68 22.78 6.19
CA ALA A 62 6.01 21.80 5.16
C ALA A 62 4.91 20.72 5.04
N VAL A 63 4.43 20.49 3.82
CA VAL A 63 3.44 19.46 3.48
C VAL A 63 4.02 18.30 2.69
N LEU A 64 5.10 18.56 1.94
CA LEU A 64 5.91 17.55 1.27
C LEU A 64 7.38 17.97 1.34
N THR A 65 8.23 17.11 1.89
CA THR A 65 9.67 17.34 1.99
C THR A 65 10.41 16.19 1.35
N VAL A 66 11.39 16.51 0.51
CA VAL A 66 12.47 15.59 0.14
C VAL A 66 13.68 16.04 0.94
N ALA A 67 13.99 15.32 2.01
CA ALA A 67 15.10 15.64 2.89
C ALA A 67 16.45 15.40 2.20
N ASN A 68 17.54 15.85 2.84
CA ASN A 68 18.87 15.43 2.45
C ASN A 68 18.97 13.90 2.45
N GLY A 69 19.60 13.32 1.42
CA GLY A 69 19.66 11.86 1.24
C GLY A 69 18.37 11.22 0.69
N GLY A 70 17.34 12.01 0.35
CA GLY A 70 16.20 11.57 -0.45
C GLY A 70 15.02 10.99 0.34
N ALA A 71 15.02 11.08 1.68
CA ALA A 71 13.84 10.66 2.46
C ALA A 71 12.65 11.59 2.17
N ILE A 72 11.49 11.00 1.85
CA ILE A 72 10.26 11.73 1.52
C ILE A 72 9.32 11.71 2.72
N THR A 73 8.85 12.90 3.13
CA THR A 73 7.83 13.07 4.16
C THR A 73 6.65 13.83 3.57
N ALA A 74 5.45 13.26 3.63
CA ALA A 74 4.19 13.97 3.38
C ALA A 74 3.38 14.04 4.68
N THR A 75 2.85 15.22 5.03
CA THR A 75 2.04 15.39 6.25
C THR A 75 0.54 15.13 6.02
N GLY A 76 0.12 15.01 4.76
CA GLY A 76 -1.22 14.61 4.33
C GLY A 76 -1.25 13.21 3.69
N THR A 77 -2.39 12.88 3.09
CA THR A 77 -2.57 11.62 2.34
C THR A 77 -1.81 11.64 1.02
N ILE A 78 -1.12 10.56 0.67
CA ILE A 78 -0.59 10.33 -0.68
C ILE A 78 -1.60 9.47 -1.44
N THR A 79 -2.22 10.04 -2.48
CA THR A 79 -3.11 9.31 -3.40
C THR A 79 -2.32 8.93 -4.64
N ALA A 80 -2.22 7.63 -4.95
CA ALA A 80 -1.59 7.13 -6.17
C ALA A 80 -2.64 6.52 -7.10
N GLU A 81 -2.96 7.21 -8.19
CA GLU A 81 -3.79 6.66 -9.26
C GLU A 81 -2.92 5.74 -10.12
N GLY A 82 -3.29 4.46 -10.23
CA GLY A 82 -2.51 3.45 -10.97
C GLY A 82 -1.64 2.51 -10.11
N GLY A 83 -1.72 2.61 -8.78
CA GLY A 83 -1.06 1.71 -7.83
C GLY A 83 0.09 2.36 -7.09
N PHE A 84 0.31 1.93 -5.85
CA PHE A 84 1.40 2.39 -4.98
C PHE A 84 2.22 1.19 -4.52
N THR A 85 3.50 1.13 -4.90
CA THR A 85 4.42 0.09 -4.43
C THR A 85 5.26 0.63 -3.28
N ALA A 86 4.89 0.27 -2.04
CA ALA A 86 5.73 0.51 -0.87
C ALA A 86 6.85 -0.54 -0.79
N SER A 87 8.01 -0.26 -1.40
CA SER A 87 9.21 -1.09 -1.27
C SER A 87 10.05 -0.62 -0.08
N VAL A 88 10.05 -1.39 1.01
CA VAL A 88 10.94 -1.13 2.16
C VAL A 88 12.23 -1.91 1.98
N SER A 89 13.25 -1.29 1.37
CA SER A 89 14.59 -1.89 1.23
C SER A 89 15.55 -1.28 2.26
N GLY A 90 15.84 -1.99 3.35
CA GLY A 90 16.99 -1.72 4.23
C GLY A 90 16.71 -1.74 5.74
N GLY A 91 17.46 -2.59 6.46
CA GLY A 91 17.59 -2.62 7.93
C GLY A 91 16.66 -3.61 8.64
N SER A 92 17.20 -4.36 9.62
CA SER A 92 16.44 -5.25 10.50
C SER A 92 15.27 -4.50 11.17
N GLY A 93 14.05 -5.05 11.12
CA GLY A 93 12.91 -4.54 11.89
C GLY A 93 11.95 -3.56 11.18
N LYS A 94 12.03 -3.38 9.85
CA LYS A 94 11.04 -2.59 9.11
C LYS A 94 10.02 -3.47 8.40
N TYR A 95 8.80 -3.51 8.93
CA TYR A 95 7.63 -4.06 8.27
C TYR A 95 7.09 -3.05 7.25
N SER A 96 6.45 -3.51 6.15
CA SER A 96 5.51 -2.66 5.41
C SER A 96 4.28 -2.46 6.30
N ALA A 97 4.41 -1.56 7.29
CA ALA A 97 3.33 -1.19 8.17
C ALA A 97 2.40 -0.28 7.37
N ILE A 98 1.38 -0.86 6.74
CA ILE A 98 0.18 -0.10 6.39
C ILE A 98 -0.50 0.21 7.74
N SER A 99 -0.05 1.28 8.41
CA SER A 99 -0.63 1.76 9.67
C SER A 99 -1.91 2.53 9.35
N ASN A 100 -3.07 1.93 9.63
CA ASN A 100 -4.36 2.60 9.49
C ASN A 100 -4.71 3.29 10.82
N ASN A 101 -4.05 4.41 11.10
CA ASN A 101 -4.25 5.18 12.33
C ASN A 101 -5.56 6.00 12.22
N GLY A 102 -6.71 5.35 12.42
CA GLY A 102 -7.98 6.08 12.60
C GLY A 102 -9.29 5.46 12.08
N ALA A 103 -9.32 4.28 11.45
CA ALA A 103 -10.58 3.70 10.94
C ALA A 103 -10.75 2.22 11.31
N SER A 104 -11.98 1.83 11.66
CA SER A 104 -12.46 0.52 12.14
C SER A 104 -12.33 -0.66 11.14
N SER A 105 -11.40 -0.58 10.18
CA SER A 105 -11.14 -1.63 9.20
C SER A 105 -9.78 -1.41 8.51
N GLY A 106 -8.74 -2.12 8.95
CA GLY A 106 -7.43 -2.18 8.29
C GLY A 106 -7.34 -3.40 7.38
N PHE A 107 -7.32 -3.19 6.07
CA PHE A 107 -7.11 -4.27 5.10
C PHE A 107 -5.61 -4.41 4.79
N ILE A 108 -5.00 -5.55 5.16
CA ILE A 108 -3.81 -6.07 4.46
C ILE A 108 -4.35 -6.99 3.35
N GLY A 109 -4.71 -6.42 2.20
CA GLY A 109 -5.21 -7.16 1.04
C GLY A 109 -4.10 -7.48 0.05
N PHE A 110 -3.87 -8.77 -0.24
CA PHE A 110 -3.10 -9.22 -1.42
C PHE A 110 -4.10 -9.71 -2.48
N VAL A 111 -3.90 -9.30 -3.74
CA VAL A 111 -4.93 -9.33 -4.81
C VAL A 111 -5.20 -10.76 -5.37
N ILE A 112 -6.47 -11.02 -5.73
CA ILE A 112 -7.04 -12.15 -6.51
C ILE A 112 -6.60 -13.59 -6.18
N ASN A 113 -6.49 -13.98 -4.91
CA ASN A 113 -6.85 -15.32 -4.35
C ASN A 113 -5.98 -15.81 -3.17
N GLN A 114 -5.00 -15.06 -2.64
CA GLN A 114 -4.28 -15.50 -1.44
C GLN A 114 -3.55 -14.39 -0.68
N PHE A 115 -3.43 -14.57 0.64
CA PHE A 115 -2.50 -13.86 1.50
C PHE A 115 -1.18 -14.66 1.55
N GLN A 116 -0.09 -14.13 0.97
CA GLN A 116 1.21 -14.82 0.90
C GLN A 116 2.27 -14.12 1.75
N ILE A 117 2.78 -14.81 2.78
CA ILE A 117 4.04 -14.46 3.45
C ILE A 117 5.09 -15.46 2.94
N ALA A 118 5.97 -15.01 2.04
CA ALA A 118 7.11 -15.81 1.58
C ALA A 118 8.37 -15.26 2.25
N SER A 119 9.02 -16.08 3.07
CA SER A 119 10.30 -15.73 3.67
C SER A 119 11.23 -16.94 3.75
N THR A 120 12.52 -16.65 3.69
CA THR A 120 13.62 -17.61 3.77
C THR A 120 14.08 -17.87 5.21
N GLN A 121 13.46 -17.23 6.22
CA GLN A 121 13.68 -17.50 7.64
C GLN A 121 12.47 -18.24 8.25
N ALA A 122 12.56 -18.69 9.50
CA ALA A 122 11.47 -19.36 10.21
C ALA A 122 10.29 -18.41 10.45
N ASP A 123 9.48 -18.22 9.41
CA ASP A 123 8.52 -17.14 9.28
C ASP A 123 7.10 -17.68 9.11
N GLY A 124 6.17 -17.07 9.85
CA GLY A 124 4.74 -17.37 9.82
C GLY A 124 3.91 -16.12 10.08
N ILE A 125 2.58 -16.25 9.99
CA ILE A 125 1.67 -15.18 10.36
C ILE A 125 1.63 -15.09 11.90
N VAL A 126 2.21 -14.03 12.47
CA VAL A 126 2.09 -13.75 13.91
C VAL A 126 0.84 -12.90 14.13
N LEU A 127 -0.17 -13.49 14.75
CA LEU A 127 -1.41 -12.83 15.14
C LEU A 127 -1.42 -12.74 16.67
N MET A 128 -1.50 -11.53 17.21
CA MET A 128 -1.37 -11.25 18.66
C MET A 128 -2.72 -11.23 19.40
N ASN A 129 -3.80 -11.60 18.72
CA ASN A 129 -5.16 -11.62 19.26
C ASN A 129 -5.92 -12.77 18.59
N ASN A 130 -7.18 -12.95 19.00
CA ASN A 130 -8.07 -13.93 18.39
C ASN A 130 -8.14 -13.81 16.86
N VAL A 131 -8.25 -14.97 16.21
CA VAL A 131 -8.32 -15.14 14.76
C VAL A 131 -9.69 -15.64 14.38
N SER A 132 -10.34 -14.99 13.42
CA SER A 132 -11.60 -15.46 12.84
C SER A 132 -11.39 -16.02 11.44
N LEU A 133 -11.65 -17.31 11.26
CA LEU A 133 -11.79 -17.94 9.95
C LEU A 133 -13.27 -18.09 9.57
N GLY A 134 -13.73 -17.23 8.64
CA GLY A 134 -15.11 -17.24 8.12
C GLY A 134 -15.66 -15.81 7.91
N ALA A 135 -16.71 -15.69 7.09
CA ALA A 135 -17.38 -14.41 6.81
C ALA A 135 -18.38 -14.07 7.92
N ASN A 136 -17.90 -13.51 9.03
CA ASN A 136 -18.73 -12.99 10.11
C ASN A 136 -18.31 -11.56 10.44
N ALA A 137 -19.24 -10.60 10.33
CA ALA A 137 -18.99 -9.22 10.71
C ALA A 137 -18.76 -9.06 12.22
N THR A 138 -19.24 -10.01 13.02
CA THR A 138 -19.09 -10.06 14.49
C THR A 138 -18.66 -11.46 14.93
N PRO A 139 -17.38 -11.84 14.76
CA PRO A 139 -16.87 -13.14 15.18
C PRO A 139 -17.12 -13.39 16.68
N ASP A 140 -17.63 -14.57 17.02
CA ASP A 140 -17.76 -15.03 18.40
C ASP A 140 -16.60 -15.97 18.73
N TYR A 141 -15.84 -15.61 19.77
CA TYR A 141 -14.69 -16.37 20.25
C TYR A 141 -15.01 -17.22 21.49
N GLY A 142 -16.27 -17.25 21.93
CA GLY A 142 -16.70 -17.98 23.12
C GLY A 142 -16.02 -17.47 24.40
N GLY A 143 -15.58 -16.21 24.43
CA GLY A 143 -14.79 -15.65 25.53
C GLY A 143 -13.32 -16.09 25.57
N GLY A 144 -12.82 -16.79 24.54
CA GLY A 144 -11.41 -17.18 24.44
C GLY A 144 -10.47 -16.00 24.18
N THR A 145 -9.22 -16.16 24.61
CA THR A 145 -8.10 -15.24 24.34
C THR A 145 -7.03 -15.99 23.55
N ASP A 146 -6.46 -15.35 22.53
CA ASP A 146 -5.49 -15.91 21.59
C ASP A 146 -5.98 -17.19 20.88
N VAL A 147 -7.28 -17.25 20.60
CA VAL A 147 -7.92 -18.42 19.97
C VAL A 147 -8.20 -18.20 18.49
N MET A 148 -8.29 -19.30 17.75
CA MET A 148 -8.85 -19.31 16.41
C MET A 148 -10.30 -19.80 16.47
N MET A 149 -11.26 -18.93 16.18
CA MET A 149 -12.61 -19.41 15.86
C MET A 149 -12.65 -19.88 14.40
N VAL A 150 -13.40 -20.94 14.14
CA VAL A 150 -13.70 -21.45 12.80
C VAL A 150 -15.22 -21.46 12.65
N GLN A 151 -15.74 -20.61 11.77
CA GLN A 151 -17.19 -20.50 11.57
C GLN A 151 -17.68 -21.79 10.89
N ASN A 152 -18.86 -22.25 11.29
CA ASN A 152 -19.58 -23.25 10.51
C ASN A 152 -19.65 -22.81 9.05
N ALA A 153 -19.25 -23.69 8.13
CA ALA A 153 -19.43 -23.47 6.71
C ALA A 153 -20.93 -23.27 6.43
N SER A 154 -21.30 -22.18 5.77
CA SER A 154 -22.70 -21.91 5.38
C SER A 154 -23.25 -23.03 4.51
N VAL A 155 -22.37 -23.63 3.70
CA VAL A 155 -22.63 -24.85 2.94
C VAL A 155 -21.46 -25.81 3.19
N ALA A 156 -21.72 -26.96 3.81
CA ALA A 156 -20.70 -27.98 3.99
C ALA A 156 -20.18 -28.47 2.62
N PRO A 157 -18.87 -28.69 2.45
CA PRO A 157 -18.31 -29.20 1.20
C PRO A 157 -18.97 -30.53 0.80
N THR A 158 -19.46 -30.62 -0.45
CA THR A 158 -20.11 -31.82 -1.00
C THR A 158 -19.26 -32.54 -2.05
N THR A 159 -18.31 -31.85 -2.67
CA THR A 159 -17.35 -32.40 -3.62
C THR A 159 -16.00 -32.65 -2.96
N ASN A 160 -15.29 -33.68 -3.43
CA ASN A 160 -13.95 -33.98 -2.93
C ASN A 160 -12.92 -33.08 -3.59
N PRO A 161 -11.94 -32.55 -2.83
CA PRO A 161 -10.81 -31.85 -3.44
C PRO A 161 -9.96 -32.81 -4.27
N VAL A 162 -9.28 -32.31 -5.30
CA VAL A 162 -8.42 -33.12 -6.18
C VAL A 162 -7.15 -33.61 -5.45
N GLY A 163 -6.68 -32.86 -4.45
CA GLY A 163 -5.54 -33.23 -3.61
C GLY A 163 -5.70 -32.70 -2.18
N GLY A 164 -5.15 -33.43 -1.20
CA GLY A 164 -5.22 -33.06 0.21
C GLY A 164 -6.64 -33.20 0.78
N GLY A 165 -7.16 -32.12 1.35
CA GLY A 165 -8.48 -32.08 1.94
C GLY A 165 -8.92 -30.68 2.33
N VAL A 166 -10.16 -30.56 2.80
CA VAL A 166 -10.74 -29.30 3.27
C VAL A 166 -11.05 -29.43 4.75
N LEU A 167 -10.47 -28.54 5.57
CA LEU A 167 -10.83 -28.36 6.98
C LEU A 167 -12.00 -27.38 7.07
N TYR A 168 -13.06 -27.76 7.79
CA TYR A 168 -14.23 -26.91 7.95
C TYR A 168 -14.96 -27.24 9.26
N ALA A 169 -15.74 -26.29 9.78
CA ALA A 169 -16.68 -26.55 10.86
C ALA A 169 -18.09 -26.79 10.28
N ALA A 170 -18.88 -27.66 10.89
CA ALA A 170 -20.30 -27.83 10.58
C ALA A 170 -21.09 -28.26 11.82
N ALA A 171 -22.15 -27.52 12.14
CA ALA A 171 -22.96 -27.71 13.34
C ALA A 171 -22.11 -27.76 14.63
N GLY A 172 -21.06 -26.95 14.71
CA GLY A 172 -20.15 -26.86 15.86
C GLY A 172 -19.00 -27.87 15.87
N ALA A 173 -19.07 -28.93 15.06
CA ALA A 173 -18.02 -29.93 14.97
C ALA A 173 -16.94 -29.53 13.95
N LEU A 174 -15.66 -29.77 14.29
CA LEU A 174 -14.53 -29.60 13.36
C LEU A 174 -14.36 -30.86 12.50
N LYS A 175 -14.27 -30.68 11.19
CA LYS A 175 -14.28 -31.79 10.21
C LYS A 175 -13.21 -31.62 9.12
N TRP A 176 -12.74 -32.75 8.61
CA TRP A 176 -11.85 -32.83 7.45
C TRP A 176 -12.47 -33.69 6.35
N ARG A 177 -12.65 -33.15 5.15
CA ARG A 177 -12.98 -33.91 3.95
C ARG A 177 -11.70 -34.18 3.16
N GLY A 178 -11.27 -35.45 3.11
CA GLY A 178 -10.14 -35.86 2.27
C GLY A 178 -10.50 -35.98 0.79
N SER A 179 -9.50 -35.93 -0.08
CA SER A 179 -9.66 -36.10 -1.54
C SER A 179 -10.27 -37.45 -1.96
N SER A 180 -10.05 -38.50 -1.16
CA SER A 180 -10.66 -39.83 -1.37
C SER A 180 -12.13 -39.93 -0.91
N GLY A 181 -12.70 -38.85 -0.36
CA GLY A 181 -14.12 -38.77 0.02
C GLY A 181 -14.46 -39.06 1.48
N THR A 182 -13.50 -39.53 2.28
CA THR A 182 -13.71 -39.69 3.73
C THR A 182 -13.93 -38.34 4.38
N VAL A 183 -15.03 -38.21 5.13
CA VAL A 183 -15.26 -37.08 6.03
C VAL A 183 -15.01 -37.55 7.45
N THR A 184 -13.98 -36.98 8.07
CA THR A 184 -13.59 -37.27 9.45
C THR A 184 -14.05 -36.14 10.35
N THR A 185 -14.84 -36.46 11.38
CA THR A 185 -15.04 -35.55 12.52
C THR A 185 -13.79 -35.60 13.38
N ILE A 186 -13.09 -34.47 13.49
CA ILE A 186 -11.88 -34.32 14.30
C ILE A 186 -12.26 -34.01 15.75
N ALA A 187 -13.23 -33.11 15.93
CA ALA A 187 -13.80 -32.76 17.25
C ALA A 187 -15.33 -32.66 17.13
N ALA A 188 -16.03 -33.30 18.06
CA ALA A 188 -17.48 -33.16 18.19
C ALA A 188 -17.85 -31.80 18.81
N ALA A 189 -19.11 -31.39 18.64
CA ALA A 189 -19.66 -30.19 19.25
C ALA A 189 -19.80 -30.32 20.77
#